data_AF-A0A5N6QG74-F1
#
_entry.id   AF-A0A5N6QG74-F1
#
_cell.length_a   1.000
_cell.length_b   1.000
_cell.length_c   1.000
_cell.angle_alpha   90.00
_cell.angle_beta   90.00
_cell.angle_gamma   90.00
#
_symmetry.space_group_name_H-M   'P 1'
#
loop_
_entity.id
_entity.type
_entity.pdbx_description
1 polymer ?
#
loop_
_entity_poly.entity_id
_entity_poly.type
_entity_poly.pdbx_seq_one_letter_code
_entity_poly.pdbx_strand_id
1 'polypeptide(L)'
;MKKMGSTEKQLDDQPSINISEDDDACLYAMHLSISYAYHMVLKAAVELNLFDIIARPASSPAAADAYMSTSEIASQLPTKNTDAPSLLDRMLRLLASYSLLTCSVRTGEDGSDERLYGLAPAGKFYVQNEDGYSLASLPLFSHHPATAEARYVYT
;
A
#
# COMPACT_ATOMS: atom_id res chain seq x y z
N MET A 1 -66.10 -3.31 6.75
CA MET A 1 -65.41 -2.01 6.77
C MET A 1 -64.18 -2.09 7.67
N LYS A 2 -63.00 -2.08 7.06
CA LYS A 2 -61.74 -1.40 7.45
C LYS A 2 -61.21 -1.52 8.90
N LYS A 3 -60.13 -2.29 9.06
CA LYS A 3 -58.76 -1.86 9.48
C LYS A 3 -57.84 -3.10 9.46
N MET A 4 -57.03 -3.29 8.42
CA MET A 4 -55.61 -2.90 8.33
C MET A 4 -54.82 -3.23 9.59
N GLY A 5 -54.12 -4.37 9.55
CA GLY A 5 -52.99 -4.70 10.41
C GLY A 5 -51.78 -5.00 9.53
N SER A 6 -51.00 -3.96 9.23
CA SER A 6 -49.63 -4.09 8.75
C SER A 6 -48.84 -3.02 9.48
N THR A 7 -47.94 -3.47 10.34
CA THR A 7 -46.71 -2.72 10.66
C THR A 7 -45.63 -3.76 10.75
N GLU A 8 -44.79 -3.70 9.72
CA GLU A 8 -43.49 -4.33 9.56
C GLU A 8 -42.71 -4.33 10.88
N LYS A 9 -42.21 -5.51 11.26
CA LYS A 9 -41.12 -5.57 12.22
C LYS A 9 -39.83 -5.25 11.48
N GLN A 10 -39.32 -4.10 11.86
CA GLN A 10 -38.04 -3.48 11.55
C GLN A 10 -36.89 -4.49 11.41
N LEU A 11 -36.22 -4.42 10.27
CA LEU A 11 -34.88 -4.95 10.01
C LEU A 11 -33.83 -3.98 10.62
N ASP A 12 -32.61 -4.50 10.76
CA ASP A 12 -31.35 -3.82 11.08
C ASP A 12 -31.00 -3.63 12.56
N ASP A 13 -30.51 -4.72 13.16
CA ASP A 13 -29.52 -4.64 14.24
C ASP A 13 -28.13 -4.95 13.61
N GLN A 14 -27.62 -4.00 12.83
CA GLN A 14 -26.20 -3.95 12.49
C GLN A 14 -25.50 -3.31 13.70
N PRO A 15 -24.51 -3.97 14.32
CA PRO A 15 -23.77 -3.36 15.42
C PRO A 15 -22.93 -2.22 14.83
N SER A 16 -23.42 -0.98 14.97
CA SER A 16 -22.60 0.20 14.81
C SER A 16 -21.52 0.15 15.88
N ILE A 17 -20.28 -0.13 15.49
CA ILE A 17 -19.12 0.01 16.39
C ILE A 17 -19.01 1.52 16.66
N ASN A 18 -19.57 1.95 17.79
CA ASN A 18 -19.49 3.34 18.24
C ASN A 18 -18.14 3.50 18.94
N ILE A 19 -17.10 3.78 18.15
CA ILE A 19 -15.75 4.07 18.64
C ILE A 19 -15.83 5.40 19.40
N SER A 20 -15.38 5.43 20.65
CA SER A 20 -15.36 6.66 21.44
C SER A 20 -14.41 7.69 20.79
N GLU A 21 -14.69 8.99 20.93
CA GLU A 21 -13.75 10.04 20.48
C GLU A 21 -12.34 9.84 21.07
N ASP A 22 -12.26 9.29 22.29
CA ASP A 22 -11.00 8.94 22.95
C ASP A 22 -10.26 7.77 22.27
N ASP A 23 -11.00 6.80 21.72
CA ASP A 23 -10.42 5.65 21.02
C ASP A 23 -9.83 6.08 19.67
N ASP A 24 -10.53 6.96 18.93
CA ASP A 24 -10.03 7.54 17.68
C ASP A 24 -8.78 8.40 17.91
N ALA A 25 -8.78 9.21 18.97
CA ALA A 25 -7.61 10.00 19.38
C ALA A 25 -6.42 9.09 19.75
N CYS A 26 -6.69 8.00 20.45
CA CYS A 26 -5.67 7.00 20.81
C CYS A 26 -5.08 6.32 19.55
N LEU A 27 -5.93 5.84 18.63
CA LEU A 27 -5.51 5.24 17.37
C LEU A 27 -4.70 6.21 16.51
N TYR A 28 -5.10 7.47 16.47
CA TYR A 28 -4.36 8.50 15.74
C TYR A 28 -2.97 8.77 16.35
N ALA A 29 -2.88 8.88 17.68
CA ALA A 29 -1.59 9.02 18.37
C ALA A 29 -0.67 7.82 18.11
N MET A 30 -1.22 6.60 18.11
CA MET A 30 -0.48 5.40 17.72
C MET A 30 -0.02 5.46 16.26
N HIS A 31 -0.91 5.82 15.33
CA HIS A 31 -0.59 5.97 13.91
C HIS A 31 0.55 6.96 13.66
N LEU A 32 0.49 8.14 14.30
CA LEU A 32 1.56 9.15 14.22
C LEU A 32 2.88 8.62 14.78
N SER A 33 2.85 7.86 15.87
CA SER A 33 4.04 7.28 16.51
C SER A 33 4.75 6.27 15.60
N ILE A 34 4.01 5.57 14.73
CA ILE A 34 4.56 4.60 13.78
C ILE A 34 4.70 5.16 12.35
N SER A 35 4.35 6.42 12.11
CA SER A 35 4.36 7.05 10.77
C SER A 35 5.74 7.06 10.10
N TYR A 36 6.83 6.96 10.87
CA TYR A 36 8.18 6.82 10.33
C TYR A 36 8.36 5.51 9.56
N ALA A 37 7.61 4.45 9.91
CA ALA A 37 7.69 3.15 9.23
C ALA A 37 7.26 3.27 7.77
N TYR A 38 6.24 4.07 7.47
CA TYR A 38 5.82 4.38 6.10
C TYR A 38 6.97 4.99 5.29
N HIS A 39 7.64 6.01 5.85
CA HIS A 39 8.74 6.69 5.16
C HIS A 39 9.90 5.73 4.86
N MET A 40 10.27 4.90 5.83
CA MET A 40 11.33 3.90 5.65
C MET A 40 10.97 2.84 4.61
N VAL A 41 9.72 2.36 4.60
CA VAL A 41 9.25 1.37 3.62
C VAL A 41 9.16 1.99 2.22
N LEU A 42 8.68 3.23 2.09
CA LEU A 42 8.64 3.94 0.82
C LEU A 42 10.04 4.12 0.24
N LYS A 43 11.01 4.53 1.07
CA LYS A 43 12.42 4.62 0.66
C LYS A 43 12.94 3.27 0.16
N ALA A 44 12.75 2.20 0.93
CA ALA A 44 13.21 0.87 0.54
C ALA A 44 12.53 0.38 -0.76
N ALA A 45 11.25 0.67 -0.95
CA ALA A 45 10.53 0.33 -2.17
C ALA A 45 11.07 1.08 -3.40
N VAL A 46 11.49 2.34 -3.24
CA VAL A 46 12.19 3.09 -4.27
C VAL A 46 13.57 2.48 -4.56
N GLU A 47 14.36 2.15 -3.53
CA GLU A 47 15.70 1.56 -3.70
C GLU A 47 15.67 0.18 -4.38
N LEU A 48 14.63 -0.60 -4.10
CA LEU A 48 14.36 -1.89 -4.75
C LEU A 48 13.66 -1.74 -6.11
N ASN A 49 13.41 -0.52 -6.55
CA ASN A 49 12.76 -0.21 -7.82
C ASN A 49 11.34 -0.82 -7.98
N LEU A 50 10.63 -1.03 -6.86
CA LEU A 50 9.38 -1.82 -6.86
C LEU A 50 8.28 -1.19 -7.73
N PHE A 51 8.20 0.14 -7.78
CA PHE A 51 7.18 0.83 -8.58
C PHE A 51 7.36 0.55 -10.08
N ASP A 52 8.58 0.66 -10.59
CA ASP A 52 8.89 0.32 -11.99
C ASP A 52 8.70 -1.16 -12.28
N ILE A 53 9.07 -2.04 -11.33
CA ILE A 53 8.83 -3.49 -11.46
C ILE A 53 7.33 -3.76 -11.62
N ILE A 54 6.48 -3.13 -10.80
CA ILE A 54 5.01 -3.26 -10.85
C ILE A 54 4.41 -2.57 -12.10
N ALA A 55 5.05 -1.52 -12.63
CA ALA A 55 4.61 -0.85 -13.85
C ALA A 55 4.82 -1.67 -15.12
N ARG A 56 5.85 -2.54 -15.16
CA ARG A 56 6.27 -3.26 -16.37
C ARG A 56 5.15 -4.04 -17.07
N PRO A 57 4.30 -4.80 -16.38
CA PRO A 57 3.21 -5.52 -17.05
C PRO A 57 2.18 -4.57 -17.69
N ALA A 58 1.98 -3.37 -17.13
CA ALA A 58 1.02 -2.38 -17.60
C ALA A 58 1.50 -1.55 -18.81
N SER A 59 2.79 -1.60 -19.16
CA SER A 59 3.31 -0.98 -20.40
C SER A 59 3.02 -1.83 -21.64
N SER A 60 2.50 -3.06 -21.47
CA SER A 60 1.99 -3.87 -22.55
C SER A 60 0.57 -3.43 -22.93
N PRO A 61 0.25 -3.18 -24.22
CA PRO A 61 -1.08 -2.77 -24.68
C PRO A 61 -2.22 -3.74 -24.31
N ALA A 62 -1.89 -4.96 -23.87
CA ALA A 62 -2.84 -6.01 -23.53
C ALA A 62 -3.30 -6.00 -22.06
N ALA A 63 -2.72 -5.18 -21.17
CA ALA A 63 -2.93 -5.30 -19.72
C ALA A 63 -3.15 -3.93 -19.04
N ALA A 64 -4.31 -3.33 -19.26
CA ALA A 64 -4.69 -2.05 -18.65
C ALA A 64 -4.84 -2.09 -17.10
N ASP A 65 -4.86 -3.28 -16.49
CA ASP A 65 -4.97 -3.48 -15.04
C ASP A 65 -4.01 -4.58 -14.56
N ALA A 66 -2.73 -4.47 -14.94
CA ALA A 66 -1.78 -5.53 -14.68
C ALA A 66 -1.36 -5.55 -13.19
N TYR A 67 -1.87 -6.54 -12.46
CA TYR A 67 -1.43 -6.85 -11.09
C TYR A 67 -0.30 -7.88 -11.11
N MET A 68 0.54 -7.85 -10.07
CA MET A 68 1.66 -8.79 -9.91
C MET A 68 1.67 -9.41 -8.52
N SER A 69 1.97 -10.71 -8.44
CA SER A 69 2.21 -11.38 -7.17
C SER A 69 3.54 -10.97 -6.54
N THR A 70 3.68 -11.17 -5.23
CA THR A 70 4.93 -10.91 -4.52
C THR A 70 6.05 -11.86 -4.95
N SER A 71 5.71 -13.07 -5.38
CA SER A 71 6.63 -14.05 -5.95
C SER A 71 7.21 -13.58 -7.29
N GLU A 72 6.37 -13.03 -8.17
CA GLU A 72 6.80 -12.44 -9.45
C GLU A 72 7.63 -11.18 -9.24
N ILE A 73 7.30 -10.35 -8.25
CA ILE A 73 8.11 -9.18 -7.91
C ILE A 73 9.48 -9.64 -7.38
N ALA A 74 9.51 -10.61 -6.47
CA ALA A 74 10.74 -11.14 -5.88
C ALA A 74 11.68 -11.76 -6.92
N SER A 75 11.15 -12.47 -7.92
CA SER A 75 11.95 -13.12 -8.97
C SER A 75 12.65 -12.12 -9.90
N GLN A 76 12.17 -10.88 -9.94
CA GLN A 76 12.77 -9.79 -10.71
C GLN A 76 13.83 -9.01 -9.92
N LEU A 77 14.01 -9.31 -8.64
CA LEU A 77 15.06 -8.74 -7.81
C LEU A 77 16.30 -9.65 -7.80
N PRO A 78 17.52 -9.09 -7.70
CA PRO A 78 18.75 -9.87 -7.60
C PRO A 78 18.92 -10.45 -6.18
N THR A 79 17.99 -11.30 -5.74
CA THR A 79 17.96 -11.89 -4.40
C THR A 79 17.94 -13.41 -4.43
N LYS A 80 18.57 -14.04 -3.44
CA LYS A 80 18.50 -15.48 -3.17
C LYS A 80 17.69 -15.79 -1.91
N ASN A 81 17.11 -14.76 -1.28
CA ASN A 81 16.37 -14.91 -0.04
C ASN A 81 15.01 -15.56 -0.33
N THR A 82 14.80 -16.77 0.20
CA THR A 82 13.55 -17.52 0.07
C THR A 82 12.37 -16.81 0.74
N ASP A 83 12.64 -15.96 1.74
CA ASP A 83 11.62 -15.20 2.47
C ASP A 83 11.25 -13.88 1.78
N ALA A 84 11.93 -13.52 0.69
CA ALA A 84 11.71 -12.25 -0.01
C ALA A 84 10.24 -11.99 -0.39
N PRO A 85 9.46 -12.94 -0.93
CA PRO A 85 8.05 -12.70 -1.25
C PRO A 85 7.23 -12.28 -0.02
N SER A 86 7.49 -12.89 1.15
CA SER A 86 6.78 -12.59 2.39
C SER A 86 7.13 -11.20 2.96
N LEU A 87 8.39 -10.79 2.81
CA LEU A 87 8.86 -9.46 3.22
C LEU A 87 8.30 -8.38 2.31
N LEU A 88 8.30 -8.63 0.99
CA LEU A 88 7.68 -7.76 0.01
C LEU A 88 6.19 -7.62 0.26
N ASP A 89 5.47 -8.70 0.57
CA ASP A 89 4.04 -8.61 0.90
C ASP A 89 3.75 -7.62 2.03
N ARG A 90 4.56 -7.65 3.10
CA ARG A 90 4.41 -6.71 4.23
C ARG A 90 4.67 -5.27 3.80
N MET A 91 5.70 -5.04 3.00
CA MET A 91 6.04 -3.71 2.47
C MET A 91 4.94 -3.18 1.55
N LEU A 92 4.53 -3.97 0.57
CA LEU A 92 3.54 -3.59 -0.44
C LEU A 92 2.16 -3.39 0.18
N ARG A 93 1.78 -4.19 1.18
CA ARG A 93 0.54 -3.99 1.94
C ARG A 93 0.53 -2.67 2.70
N LEU A 94 1.65 -2.27 3.30
CA LEU A 94 1.76 -0.95 3.91
C LEU A 94 1.61 0.15 2.86
N LEU A 95 2.29 0.06 1.72
CA LEU A 95 2.16 1.07 0.67
C LEU A 95 0.73 1.13 0.08
N ALA A 96 0.04 0.00 0.01
CA ALA A 96 -1.36 -0.07 -0.39
C ALA A 96 -2.29 0.61 0.63
N SER A 97 -2.03 0.52 1.94
CA SER A 97 -2.82 1.25 2.95
C SER A 97 -2.65 2.77 2.86
N TYR A 98 -1.55 3.24 2.27
CA TYR A 98 -1.31 4.64 1.95
C TYR A 98 -1.72 5.02 0.51
N SER A 99 -2.49 4.16 -0.17
CA SER A 99 -3.01 4.39 -1.53
C SER A 99 -1.94 4.64 -2.60
N LEU A 100 -0.71 4.16 -2.39
CA LEU A 100 0.33 4.16 -3.44
C LEU A 100 0.19 2.95 -4.35
N LEU A 101 -0.34 1.84 -3.83
CA LEU A 101 -0.60 0.61 -4.57
C LEU A 101 -2.06 0.21 -4.42
N THR A 102 -2.57 -0.55 -5.38
CA THR A 102 -3.81 -1.31 -5.24
C THR A 102 -3.46 -2.74 -4.85
N CYS A 103 -4.29 -3.37 -4.01
CA CYS A 103 -4.14 -4.76 -3.60
C CYS A 103 -5.40 -5.53 -3.98
N SER A 104 -5.23 -6.66 -4.66
CA SER A 104 -6.28 -7.62 -4.98
C SER A 104 -5.90 -8.99 -4.41
N VAL A 105 -6.90 -9.82 -4.13
CA VAL A 105 -6.69 -11.20 -3.67
C VAL A 105 -7.21 -12.13 -4.76
N ARG A 106 -6.37 -13.10 -5.15
CA ARG A 106 -6.70 -14.17 -6.09
C ARG A 106 -6.62 -15.50 -5.35
N THR A 107 -7.73 -16.23 -5.31
CA THR A 107 -7.75 -17.59 -4.77
C THR A 107 -7.26 -18.56 -5.86
N GLY A 108 -6.23 -19.34 -5.54
CA GLY A 108 -5.68 -20.39 -6.40
C GLY A 108 -6.55 -21.65 -6.43
N GLU A 109 -6.24 -22.55 -7.37
CA GLU A 109 -6.95 -23.83 -7.52
C GLU A 109 -6.80 -24.75 -6.30
N ASP A 110 -5.73 -24.58 -5.53
CA ASP A 110 -5.46 -25.27 -4.27
C ASP A 110 -6.19 -24.65 -3.06
N GLY A 111 -6.98 -23.60 -3.29
CA GLY A 111 -7.67 -22.84 -2.24
C GLY A 111 -6.77 -21.88 -1.46
N SER A 112 -5.51 -21.69 -1.89
CA SER A 112 -4.62 -20.70 -1.29
C SER A 112 -4.97 -19.29 -1.79
N ASP A 113 -4.95 -18.30 -0.90
CA ASP A 113 -5.14 -16.91 -1.28
C ASP A 113 -3.78 -16.24 -1.58
N GLU A 114 -3.65 -15.70 -2.78
CA GLU A 114 -2.48 -14.96 -3.22
C GLU A 114 -2.82 -13.47 -3.39
N ARG A 115 -2.00 -12.59 -2.81
CA ARG A 115 -2.14 -11.15 -2.99
C ARG A 115 -1.40 -10.69 -4.22
N LEU A 116 -2.09 -9.87 -5.02
CA LEU A 116 -1.57 -9.24 -6.21
C LEU A 116 -1.57 -7.72 -6.00
N TYR A 117 -0.54 -7.05 -6.53
CA TYR A 117 -0.32 -5.62 -6.37
C TYR A 117 -0.28 -4.91 -7.71
N GLY A 118 -0.96 -3.77 -7.80
CA GLY A 118 -0.95 -2.87 -8.94
C GLY A 118 -0.61 -1.44 -8.51
N LEU A 119 -0.36 -0.55 -9.48
CA LEU A 119 -0.12 0.86 -9.19
C LEU A 119 -1.43 1.62 -9.00
N ALA A 120 -1.57 2.29 -7.85
CA ALA A 120 -2.59 3.31 -7.68
C ALA A 120 -2.17 4.60 -8.41
N PRO A 121 -3.08 5.56 -8.66
CA PRO A 121 -2.76 6.82 -9.33
C PRO A 121 -1.57 7.58 -8.71
N ALA A 122 -1.46 7.61 -7.38
CA ALA A 122 -0.35 8.25 -6.69
C ALA A 122 0.98 7.48 -6.87
N GLY A 123 0.94 6.15 -6.89
CA GLY A 123 2.11 5.30 -7.12
C GLY A 123 2.76 5.51 -8.48
N LYS A 124 1.99 5.90 -9.51
CA LYS A 124 2.50 6.17 -10.86
C LYS A 124 3.56 7.28 -10.90
N PHE A 125 3.52 8.24 -9.96
CA PHE A 125 4.51 9.31 -9.88
C PHE A 125 5.88 8.85 -9.34
N TYR A 126 5.97 7.62 -8.83
CA TYR A 126 7.22 7.01 -8.39
C TYR A 126 7.89 6.16 -9.48
N VAL A 127 7.19 5.88 -10.58
CA VAL A 127 7.74 5.22 -11.77
C VAL A 127 8.58 6.22 -12.55
N GLN A 128 9.73 5.79 -13.08
CA GLN A 128 10.55 6.66 -13.91
C GLN A 128 9.86 6.88 -15.27
N ASN A 129 9.56 8.14 -15.59
CA ASN A 129 8.99 8.48 -16.90
C ASN A 129 10.07 8.51 -18.00
N GLU A 130 9.66 8.67 -19.26
CA GLU A 130 10.56 8.71 -20.43
C GLU A 130 11.62 9.82 -20.33
N ASP A 131 11.30 10.90 -19.62
CA ASP A 131 12.18 12.05 -19.38
C ASP A 131 13.07 11.87 -18.12
N GLY A 132 12.96 10.74 -17.41
CA GLY A 132 13.74 10.43 -16.22
C GLY A 132 13.24 11.07 -14.90
N TYR A 133 12.14 11.83 -14.94
CA TYR A 133 11.52 12.44 -13.75
C TYR A 133 10.69 11.43 -12.96
N SER A 134 10.89 11.42 -11.64
CA SER A 134 10.10 10.64 -10.68
C SER A 134 10.18 11.28 -9.28
N LEU A 135 9.11 11.15 -8.50
CA LEU A 135 9.10 11.53 -7.07
C LEU A 135 9.91 10.57 -6.19
N ALA A 136 10.48 9.50 -6.75
CA ALA A 136 11.44 8.61 -6.11
C ALA A 136 12.64 9.34 -5.48
N SER A 137 13.03 10.50 -6.02
CA SER A 137 14.11 11.33 -5.46
C SER A 137 13.79 11.89 -4.07
N LEU A 138 12.50 12.13 -3.75
CA LEU A 138 12.10 12.75 -2.48
C LEU A 138 12.33 11.82 -1.27
N PRO A 139 11.85 10.55 -1.26
CA PRO A 139 12.16 9.61 -0.17
C PRO A 139 13.66 9.38 0.01
N LEU A 140 14.45 9.39 -1.07
CA LEU A 140 15.90 9.22 -0.97
C LEU A 140 16.58 10.42 -0.32
N PHE A 141 16.15 11.64 -0.68
CA PHE A 141 16.70 12.87 -0.13
C PHE A 141 16.40 13.04 1.37
N SER A 142 15.16 12.78 1.81
CA SER A 142 14.72 12.98 3.20
C SER A 142 15.45 12.10 4.23
N HIS A 143 16.14 11.06 3.77
CA HIS A 143 16.92 10.15 4.61
C HIS A 143 18.43 10.22 4.33
N HIS A 144 18.89 11.19 3.55
CA HIS A 144 20.30 11.40 3.28
C HIS A 144 21.01 12.00 4.51
N PRO A 145 22.22 11.55 4.89
CA PRO A 145 22.94 12.05 6.07
C PRO A 145 23.05 13.58 6.16
N ALA A 146 23.29 14.24 5.02
CA ALA A 146 23.36 15.70 4.95
C ALA A 146 22.08 16.43 5.40
N THR A 147 20.91 15.81 5.27
CA THR A 147 19.64 16.39 5.76
C THR A 147 19.40 16.13 7.25
N ALA A 148 19.93 15.03 7.77
CA ALA A 148 19.84 14.72 9.20
C ALA A 148 20.60 15.75 10.04
N GLU A 149 21.78 16.19 9.58
CA GLU A 149 22.58 17.20 10.29
C GLU A 149 21.92 18.58 10.32
N ALA A 150 21.26 19.00 9.24
CA ALA A 150 20.53 20.27 9.21
C ALA A 150 19.36 20.31 10.21
N ARG A 151 18.77 19.16 10.56
CA ARG A 151 17.64 19.06 11.49
C ARG A 151 18.04 19.32 12.95
N TYR A 152 19.30 19.04 13.30
CA TYR A 152 19.84 19.25 14.65
C TYR A 152 20.45 20.64 14.87
N VAL A 153 20.67 21.42 13.81
CA VAL A 153 21.27 22.76 13.92
C VAL A 153 20.21 23.84 14.25
N TYR A 154 18.91 23.53 14.14
CA TYR A 154 17.81 24.48 14.32
C TYR A 154 16.80 24.11 15.42
N THR A 155 17.14 23.18 16.31
CA THR A 155 16.39 22.86 17.55
C THR A 155 17.31 22.99 18.75
#